data_AF-A0A953EK70-F1
#
_entry.id   AF-A0A953EK70-F1
#
_cell.length_a   1.000
_cell.length_b   1.000
_cell.length_c   1.000
_cell.angle_alpha   90.00
_cell.angle_beta   90.00
_cell.angle_gamma   90.00
#
_symmetry.space_group_name_H-M   'P 1'
#
loop_
_entity.id
_entity.type
_entity.pdbx_description
1 polymer ?
#
loop_
_entity_poly.entity_id
_entity_poly.type
_entity_poly.pdbx_seq_one_letter_code
_entity_poly.pdbx_strand_id
1 'polypeptide(L)'
;MSAFSELELNEAHRALLSTLKKCEKVQGNAMLGKSQTTLLERRIAALRVALALIEKELEYGQPKVNDEIKSYNDKQPAGYAAVCDRLREEIDRELRDAESKIWHAHPVWFLEGNPIVGYSIQKPGVRLMFWSGADFGEDGLNVVGKKFKDASIFYNSVNEIDLKALRRWLKKAREIQWDYKNLIKRKGRLDRVKG
;
A
#
# COMPACT_ATOMS: atom_id res chain seq x y z
N MET A 1 -7.32 3.23 10.01
CA MET A 1 -6.56 4.10 10.91
C MET A 1 -5.90 3.20 11.93
N SER A 2 -4.60 3.39 12.19
CA SER A 2 -3.93 2.64 13.26
C SER A 2 -4.56 3.00 14.60
N ALA A 3 -4.66 2.04 15.52
CA ALA A 3 -5.23 2.27 16.86
C ALA A 3 -4.30 3.14 17.74
N PHE A 4 -3.05 3.31 17.33
CA PHE A 4 -2.02 4.04 18.07
C PHE A 4 -1.38 5.09 17.14
N SER A 5 -1.00 6.23 17.70
CA SER A 5 -0.23 7.25 17.01
C SER A 5 1.22 6.81 16.80
N GLU A 6 1.89 7.41 15.82
CA GLU A 6 3.31 7.18 15.57
C GLU A 6 4.18 7.51 16.80
N LEU A 7 3.80 8.53 17.57
CA LEU A 7 4.47 8.87 18.82
C LEU A 7 4.33 7.75 19.86
N GLU A 8 3.11 7.27 20.10
CA GLU A 8 2.85 6.19 21.05
C GLU A 8 3.59 4.90 20.67
N LEU A 9 3.64 4.57 19.37
CA LEU A 9 4.39 3.43 18.87
C LEU A 9 5.90 3.57 19.07
N ASN A 10 6.46 4.76 18.82
CA ASN A 10 7.88 5.04 19.05
C ASN A 10 8.26 4.99 20.54
N GLU A 11 7.40 5.52 21.41
CA GLU A 11 7.59 5.45 22.86
C GLU A 11 7.54 4.01 23.37
N ALA A 12 6.56 3.23 22.90
CA ALA A 12 6.45 1.81 23.21
C ALA A 12 7.67 1.02 22.71
N HIS A 13 8.12 1.27 21.48
CA HIS A 13 9.33 0.65 20.91
C HIS A 13 10.55 0.90 21.79
N ARG A 14 10.80 2.18 22.14
CA ARG A 14 11.93 2.57 23.00
C ARG A 14 11.88 1.87 24.36
N ALA A 15 10.70 1.80 25.00
CA ALA A 15 10.53 1.17 26.30
C ALA A 15 10.78 -0.36 26.25
N LEU A 16 10.23 -1.02 25.24
CA LEU A 16 10.40 -2.47 25.04
C LEU A 16 11.84 -2.82 24.68
N LEU A 17 12.50 -2.02 23.83
CA LEU A 17 13.90 -2.21 23.47
C LEU A 17 14.82 -2.06 24.68
N SER A 18 14.56 -1.08 25.55
CA SER A 18 15.27 -0.93 26.82
C SER A 18 15.10 -2.15 27.72
N THR A 19 13.88 -2.69 27.77
CA THR A 19 13.57 -3.90 28.55
C THR A 19 14.28 -5.13 27.97
N LEU A 20 14.27 -5.29 26.64
CA LEU A 20 14.98 -6.38 25.96
C LEU A 20 16.47 -6.36 26.27
N LYS A 21 17.13 -5.20 26.15
CA LYS A 21 18.57 -5.06 26.46
C LYS A 21 18.89 -5.46 27.90
N LYS A 22 18.02 -5.13 28.86
CA LYS A 22 18.16 -5.55 30.25
C LYS A 22 18.01 -7.06 30.39
N CYS A 23 17.03 -7.67 29.73
CA CYS A 23 16.84 -9.12 29.71
C CYS A 23 18.04 -9.86 29.10
N GLU A 24 18.58 -9.37 27.97
CA GLU A 24 19.77 -9.94 27.31
C GLU A 24 21.02 -9.84 28.19
N LYS A 25 21.20 -8.72 28.90
CA LYS A 25 22.30 -8.57 29.88
C LYS A 25 22.20 -9.57 31.02
N VAL A 26 21.00 -9.84 31.52
CA VAL A 26 20.76 -10.84 32.57
C VAL A 26 20.99 -12.25 32.03
N GLN A 27 20.65 -12.53 30.77
CA GLN A 27 20.88 -13.82 30.12
C GLN A 27 22.38 -14.13 29.98
N GLY A 28 23.21 -13.11 29.73
CA GLY A 28 24.67 -13.24 29.69
C GLY A 28 25.33 -13.48 31.06
N ASN A 29 24.57 -13.44 32.15
CA ASN A 29 25.07 -13.73 33.49
C ASN A 29 24.88 -15.21 33.85
N ALA A 30 25.97 -15.91 34.13
CA ALA A 30 26.01 -17.37 34.29
C ALA A 30 25.36 -17.94 35.58
N MET A 31 24.67 -17.11 36.38
CA MET A 31 24.14 -17.48 37.71
C MET A 31 22.62 -17.74 37.77
N LEU A 32 21.95 -18.02 36.65
CA LEU A 32 20.50 -18.28 36.64
C LEU A 32 20.16 -19.76 36.83
N GLY A 33 19.15 -20.03 37.66
CA GLY A 33 18.56 -21.38 37.78
C GLY A 33 17.72 -21.77 36.56
N LYS A 34 17.54 -23.07 36.29
CA LYS A 34 16.85 -23.59 35.08
C LYS A 34 15.49 -22.93 34.80
N SER A 35 14.64 -22.79 35.82
CA SER A 35 13.31 -22.17 35.66
C SER A 35 13.38 -20.67 35.34
N GLN A 36 14.35 -19.96 35.91
CA GLN A 36 14.60 -18.54 35.64
C GLN A 36 15.09 -18.34 34.21
N THR A 37 15.98 -19.22 33.74
CA THR A 37 16.47 -19.24 32.35
C THR A 37 15.33 -19.40 31.36
N THR A 38 14.49 -20.42 31.53
CA THR A 38 13.34 -20.65 30.64
C THR A 38 12.36 -19.48 30.63
N LEU A 39 12.09 -18.88 31.80
CA LEU A 39 11.20 -17.71 31.87
C LEU A 39 11.81 -16.49 31.15
N LEU A 40 13.12 -16.27 31.31
CA LEU A 40 13.83 -15.18 30.66
C LEU A 40 13.84 -15.34 29.13
N GLU A 41 14.09 -16.55 28.63
CA GLU A 41 14.03 -16.86 27.19
C GLU A 41 12.65 -16.59 26.60
N ARG A 42 11.59 -17.02 27.28
CA ARG A 42 10.20 -16.76 26.85
C ARG A 42 9.88 -15.26 26.82
N ARG A 43 10.36 -14.50 27.81
CA ARG A 43 10.21 -13.03 27.84
C ARG A 43 10.95 -12.36 26.69
N ILE A 44 12.19 -12.76 26.42
CA ILE A 44 12.99 -12.25 25.30
C ILE A 44 12.27 -12.54 23.98
N ALA A 45 11.77 -13.76 23.78
CA ALA A 45 11.02 -14.12 22.58
C ALA A 45 9.77 -13.24 22.40
N ALA A 46 8.97 -13.05 23.46
CA ALA A 46 7.79 -12.19 23.41
C ALA A 46 8.13 -10.72 23.11
N LEU A 47 9.18 -10.17 23.73
CA LEU A 47 9.65 -8.80 23.49
C LEU A 47 10.12 -8.62 22.04
N ARG A 48 10.83 -9.60 21.47
CA ARG A 48 11.27 -9.55 20.07
C ARG A 48 10.09 -9.56 19.10
N VAL A 49 9.07 -10.39 19.36
CA VAL A 49 7.84 -10.39 18.55
C VAL A 49 7.12 -9.04 18.66
N ALA A 50 6.97 -8.49 19.88
CA ALA A 50 6.32 -7.20 20.08
C ALA A 50 7.06 -6.07 19.35
N LEU A 51 8.40 -6.03 19.44
CA LEU A 51 9.23 -5.06 18.72
C LEU A 51 9.06 -5.18 17.20
N ALA A 52 9.11 -6.39 16.66
CA ALA A 52 8.93 -6.62 15.22
C ALA A 52 7.54 -6.18 14.72
N LEU A 53 6.49 -6.36 15.54
CA LEU A 53 5.15 -5.89 15.20
C LEU A 53 5.03 -4.37 15.24
N ILE A 54 5.67 -3.72 16.21
CA ILE A 54 5.69 -2.25 16.30
C ILE A 54 6.52 -1.66 15.16
N GLU A 55 7.69 -2.22 14.85
CA GLU A 55 8.50 -1.83 13.70
C GLU A 55 7.71 -1.97 12.41
N LYS A 56 7.02 -3.10 12.22
CA LYS A 56 6.14 -3.29 11.08
C LYS A 56 5.04 -2.24 11.02
N GLU A 57 4.40 -1.89 12.14
CA GLU A 57 3.35 -0.86 12.17
C GLU A 57 3.89 0.55 11.88
N LEU A 58 5.08 0.88 12.39
CA LEU A 58 5.81 2.12 12.10
C LEU A 58 6.23 2.19 10.62
N GLU A 59 6.72 1.08 10.06
CA GLU A 59 7.01 0.94 8.62
C GLU A 59 5.73 0.99 7.78
N TYR A 60 4.62 0.47 8.29
CA TYR A 60 3.30 0.54 7.66
C TYR A 60 2.75 1.99 7.59
N GLY A 61 3.37 2.92 8.33
CA GLY A 61 3.14 4.36 8.26
C GLY A 61 4.17 5.12 7.40
N GLN A 62 5.30 4.50 7.04
CA GLN A 62 6.27 5.09 6.14
C GLN A 62 5.82 4.85 4.69
N PRO A 63 5.58 5.90 3.88
CA PRO A 63 5.32 5.70 2.47
C PRO A 63 6.51 4.94 1.87
N LYS A 64 6.24 3.82 1.20
CA LYS A 64 7.25 3.16 0.37
C LYS A 64 7.60 4.17 -0.72
N VAL A 65 8.68 4.93 -0.52
CA VAL A 65 9.10 5.91 -1.49
C VAL A 65 9.64 5.14 -2.68
N ASN A 66 8.77 4.89 -3.65
CA ASN A 66 9.20 4.49 -4.97
C ASN A 66 9.76 5.74 -5.66
N ASP A 67 11.08 5.88 -5.61
CA ASP A 67 11.81 7.01 -6.21
C ASP A 67 11.57 7.12 -7.72
N GLU A 68 11.24 6.01 -8.41
CA GLU A 68 10.92 6.03 -9.84
C GLU A 68 9.56 6.67 -10.11
N ILE A 69 8.55 6.38 -9.27
CA ILE A 69 7.23 7.03 -9.39
C ILE A 69 7.35 8.51 -9.05
N LYS A 70 8.19 8.87 -8.06
CA LYS A 70 8.46 10.29 -7.78
C LYS A 70 9.11 10.96 -9.00
N SER A 71 10.13 10.32 -9.56
CA SER A 71 10.83 10.80 -10.75
C SER A 71 9.91 10.89 -11.97
N TYR A 72 8.91 10.01 -12.08
CA TYR A 72 7.86 10.11 -13.08
C TYR A 72 7.01 11.36 -12.86
N ASN A 73 6.53 11.58 -11.64
CA ASN A 73 5.68 12.73 -11.30
C ASN A 73 6.43 14.06 -11.52
N ASP A 74 7.68 14.16 -11.06
CA ASP A 74 8.53 15.36 -11.18
C ASP A 74 8.79 15.77 -12.65
N LYS A 75 8.71 14.82 -13.59
CA LYS A 75 8.89 15.08 -15.03
C LYS A 75 7.65 15.63 -15.72
N GLN A 76 6.49 15.63 -15.05
CA GLN A 76 5.24 16.10 -15.64
C GLN A 76 5.12 17.63 -15.56
N PRO A 77 4.31 18.27 -16.42
CA PRO A 77 3.97 19.68 -16.27
C PRO A 77 3.42 19.96 -14.86
N ALA A 78 3.76 21.12 -14.28
CA ALA A 78 3.50 21.41 -12.86
C ALA A 78 2.05 21.12 -12.39
N GLY A 79 1.04 21.44 -13.21
CA GLY A 79 -0.35 21.13 -12.90
C GLY A 79 -0.65 19.63 -12.83
N TYR A 80 -0.04 18.83 -13.70
CA TYR A 80 -0.20 17.38 -13.73
C TYR A 80 0.67 16.68 -12.68
N ALA A 81 1.86 17.20 -12.39
CA ALA A 81 2.70 16.69 -11.31
C ALA A 81 1.95 16.72 -9.97
N ALA A 82 1.29 17.84 -9.65
CA ALA A 82 0.48 17.97 -8.44
C ALA A 82 -0.69 16.97 -8.37
N VAL A 83 -1.35 16.70 -9.50
CA VAL A 83 -2.40 15.67 -9.59
C VAL A 83 -1.81 14.28 -9.37
N CYS A 84 -0.70 13.95 -10.01
CA CYS A 84 -0.02 12.67 -9.86
C CYS A 84 0.45 12.43 -8.42
N ASP A 85 1.03 13.45 -7.76
CA ASP A 85 1.44 13.37 -6.36
C ASP A 85 0.24 13.13 -5.45
N ARG A 86 -0.86 13.86 -5.68
CA ARG A 86 -2.08 13.68 -4.89
C ARG A 86 -2.67 12.28 -5.06
N LEU A 87 -2.70 11.76 -6.28
CA LEU A 87 -3.17 10.41 -6.56
C LEU A 87 -2.28 9.36 -5.88
N ARG A 88 -0.95 9.50 -6.03
CA ARG A 88 0.02 8.62 -5.38
C ARG A 88 -0.19 8.56 -3.86
N GLU A 89 -0.25 9.71 -3.20
CA GLU A 89 -0.45 9.79 -1.75
C GLU A 89 -1.70 9.06 -1.29
N GLU A 90 -2.82 9.26 -1.99
CA GLU A 90 -4.09 8.63 -1.64
C GLU A 90 -4.06 7.12 -1.92
N ILE A 91 -3.44 6.68 -3.02
CA ILE A 91 -3.29 5.26 -3.35
C ILE A 91 -2.38 4.56 -2.33
N ASP A 92 -1.19 5.10 -2.07
CA ASP A 92 -0.23 4.54 -1.11
C ASP A 92 -0.86 4.41 0.29
N ARG A 93 -1.67 5.39 0.70
CA ARG A 93 -2.31 5.37 2.02
C ARG A 93 -3.43 4.32 2.15
N GLU A 94 -4.25 4.12 1.11
CA GLU A 94 -5.36 3.15 1.15
C GLU A 94 -4.91 1.73 0.77
N LEU A 95 -3.86 1.59 -0.04
CA LEU A 95 -3.30 0.32 -0.54
C LEU A 95 -1.88 0.07 -0.02
N ARG A 96 -1.69 0.15 1.30
CA ARG A 96 -0.38 0.09 1.97
C ARG A 96 0.41 -1.20 1.73
N ASP A 97 -0.30 -2.30 1.48
CA ASP A 97 0.24 -3.63 1.20
C ASP A 97 0.47 -3.88 -0.30
N ALA A 98 0.12 -2.93 -1.19
CA ALA A 98 0.35 -3.07 -2.61
C ALA A 98 1.82 -2.83 -3.00
N GLU A 99 2.30 -3.61 -3.96
CA GLU A 99 3.56 -3.33 -4.65
C GLU A 99 3.31 -2.22 -5.69
N SER A 100 4.16 -1.19 -5.73
CA SER A 100 4.08 -0.14 -6.75
C SER A 100 5.34 -0.10 -7.61
N LYS A 101 5.18 0.11 -8.92
CA LYS A 101 6.29 0.26 -9.88
C LYS A 101 5.90 1.03 -11.12
N ILE A 102 6.89 1.46 -11.90
CA ILE A 102 6.68 1.86 -13.29
C ILE A 102 6.45 0.61 -14.13
N TRP A 103 5.23 0.44 -14.64
CA TRP A 103 4.83 -0.67 -15.50
C TRP A 103 4.25 -0.14 -16.80
N HIS A 104 4.78 -0.59 -17.93
CA HIS A 104 4.47 -0.03 -19.26
C HIS A 104 4.59 1.51 -19.30
N ALA A 105 5.67 2.04 -18.69
CA ALA A 105 5.99 3.47 -18.58
C ALA A 105 5.05 4.31 -17.68
N HIS A 106 4.20 3.68 -16.87
CA HIS A 106 3.26 4.38 -16.00
C HIS A 106 3.29 3.84 -14.56
N PRO A 107 3.06 4.67 -13.53
CA PRO A 107 2.88 4.21 -12.16
C PRO A 107 1.67 3.28 -12.01
N VAL A 108 1.90 2.08 -11.47
CA VAL A 108 0.85 1.07 -11.24
C VAL A 108 1.08 0.36 -9.90
N TRP A 109 -0.01 0.07 -9.20
CA TRP A 109 -0.08 -0.67 -7.95
C TRP A 109 -0.68 -2.05 -8.16
N PHE A 110 -0.11 -3.04 -7.46
CA PHE A 110 -0.40 -4.46 -7.60
C PHE A 110 -0.70 -5.07 -6.23
N LEU A 111 -1.75 -5.89 -6.16
CA LEU A 111 -2.01 -6.79 -5.03
C LEU A 111 -1.68 -8.22 -5.49
N GLU A 112 -0.76 -8.88 -4.81
CA GLU A 112 -0.30 -10.25 -5.14
C GLU A 112 0.17 -10.40 -6.62
N GLY A 113 0.68 -9.33 -7.21
CA GLY A 113 1.11 -9.26 -8.60
C GLY A 113 -0.02 -9.08 -9.61
N ASN A 114 -1.27 -8.89 -9.18
CA ASN A 114 -2.40 -8.49 -10.02
C ASN A 114 -2.50 -6.95 -10.06
N PRO A 115 -2.50 -6.29 -11.23
CA PRO A 115 -2.63 -4.83 -11.30
C PRO A 115 -4.03 -4.38 -10.85
N ILE A 116 -4.09 -3.31 -10.06
CA ILE A 116 -5.32 -2.82 -9.40
C ILE A 116 -5.65 -1.40 -9.83
N VAL A 117 -4.67 -0.49 -9.73
CA VAL A 117 -4.85 0.93 -10.04
C VAL A 117 -3.55 1.52 -10.56
N GLY A 118 -3.65 2.53 -11.40
CA GLY A 118 -2.49 3.25 -11.93
C GLY A 118 -2.93 4.54 -12.60
N TYR A 119 -1.96 5.40 -12.92
CA TYR A 119 -2.24 6.63 -13.62
C TYR A 119 -1.25 6.93 -14.73
N SER A 120 -1.69 7.67 -15.74
CA SER A 120 -0.90 8.01 -16.92
C SER A 120 -1.28 9.40 -17.44
N ILE A 121 -0.31 10.10 -18.02
CA ILE A 121 -0.59 11.34 -18.75
C ILE A 121 -1.06 11.02 -20.17
N GLN A 122 -2.20 11.59 -20.56
CA GLN A 122 -2.75 11.48 -21.91
C GLN A 122 -3.27 12.85 -22.38
N LYS A 123 -3.63 12.98 -23.67
CA LYS A 123 -4.12 14.24 -24.24
C LYS A 123 -5.26 14.91 -23.43
N PRO A 124 -6.23 14.18 -22.86
CA PRO A 124 -7.30 14.79 -22.04
C PRO A 124 -6.90 15.19 -20.61
N GLY A 125 -5.72 14.77 -20.12
CA GLY A 125 -5.27 15.03 -18.75
C GLY A 125 -4.62 13.80 -18.10
N VAL A 126 -4.54 13.82 -16.77
CA VAL A 126 -4.08 12.69 -15.96
C VAL A 126 -5.20 11.65 -15.88
N ARG A 127 -5.00 10.50 -16.53
CA ARG A 127 -5.94 9.38 -16.47
C ARG A 127 -5.66 8.55 -15.23
N LEU A 128 -6.60 8.49 -14.30
CA LEU A 128 -6.63 7.47 -13.25
C LEU A 128 -7.40 6.26 -13.78
N MET A 129 -6.78 5.08 -13.79
CA MET A 129 -7.37 3.84 -14.28
C MET A 129 -7.41 2.79 -13.16
N PHE A 130 -8.56 2.14 -13.00
CA PHE A 130 -8.74 0.96 -12.17
C PHE A 130 -8.92 -0.26 -13.06
N TRP A 131 -8.07 -1.26 -12.87
CA TRP A 131 -8.34 -2.61 -13.34
C TRP A 131 -9.56 -3.13 -12.58
N SER A 132 -10.47 -3.82 -13.27
CA SER A 132 -11.77 -4.24 -12.72
C SER A 132 -12.77 -3.10 -12.44
N GLY A 133 -12.40 -1.85 -12.69
CA GLY A 133 -13.22 -0.67 -12.39
C GLY A 133 -14.60 -0.63 -13.06
N ALA A 134 -14.78 -1.33 -14.19
CA ALA A 134 -16.06 -1.39 -14.88
C ALA A 134 -17.19 -1.99 -14.02
N ASP A 135 -16.83 -2.89 -13.09
CA ASP A 135 -17.79 -3.57 -12.22
C ASP A 135 -17.85 -2.93 -10.82
N PHE A 136 -17.30 -1.73 -10.63
CA PHE A 136 -17.43 -1.00 -9.37
C PHE A 136 -18.83 -0.39 -9.21
N GLY A 137 -19.57 -0.16 -10.31
CA GLY A 137 -20.86 0.53 -10.28
C GLY A 137 -20.72 1.99 -9.83
N GLU A 138 -19.78 2.73 -10.43
CA GLU A 138 -19.43 4.09 -10.03
C GLU A 138 -19.45 5.01 -11.26
N ASP A 139 -20.44 5.91 -11.33
CA ASP A 139 -20.67 6.79 -12.49
C ASP A 139 -19.50 7.75 -12.77
N GLY A 140 -18.72 8.07 -11.72
CA GLY A 140 -17.52 8.91 -11.85
C GLY A 140 -16.40 8.24 -12.64
N LEU A 141 -16.35 6.90 -12.71
CA LEU A 141 -15.42 6.17 -13.57
C LEU A 141 -15.99 6.07 -15.00
N ASN A 142 -16.15 7.23 -15.62
CA ASN A 142 -16.92 7.45 -16.84
C ASN A 142 -16.26 6.95 -18.13
N VAL A 143 -15.00 6.52 -18.08
CA VAL A 143 -14.28 5.94 -19.23
C VAL A 143 -14.16 4.44 -19.02
N VAL A 144 -15.15 3.69 -19.50
CA VAL A 144 -15.24 2.24 -19.30
C VAL A 144 -14.58 1.48 -20.46
N GLY A 145 -13.78 0.48 -20.13
CA GLY A 145 -13.11 -0.41 -21.06
C GLY A 145 -14.11 -1.24 -21.89
N LYS A 146 -13.87 -1.33 -23.20
CA LYS A 146 -14.73 -2.11 -24.12
C LYS A 146 -14.40 -3.60 -24.09
N LYS A 147 -13.10 -3.93 -24.05
CA LYS A 147 -12.58 -5.30 -24.13
C LYS A 147 -12.19 -5.86 -22.75
N PHE A 148 -11.71 -4.98 -21.88
CA PHE A 148 -11.29 -5.32 -20.53
C PHE A 148 -12.25 -4.68 -19.53
N LYS A 149 -12.27 -5.21 -18.32
CA LYS A 149 -13.10 -4.73 -17.22
C LYS A 149 -12.54 -3.48 -16.52
N ASP A 150 -11.70 -2.69 -17.20
CA ASP A 150 -11.16 -1.46 -16.63
C ASP A 150 -12.17 -0.31 -16.69
N ALA A 151 -12.03 0.65 -15.77
CA ALA A 151 -12.69 1.94 -15.88
C ALA A 151 -11.75 3.06 -15.43
N SER A 152 -12.00 4.28 -15.89
CA SER A 152 -11.10 5.41 -15.68
C SER A 152 -11.84 6.73 -15.56
N ILE A 153 -11.12 7.73 -15.07
CA ILE A 153 -11.51 9.14 -15.03
C ILE A 153 -10.28 9.97 -15.42
N PHE A 154 -10.51 11.17 -15.96
CA PHE A 154 -9.47 12.15 -16.26
C PHE A 154 -9.53 13.33 -15.30
N TYR A 155 -8.35 13.79 -14.87
CA TYR A 155 -8.18 14.98 -14.05
C TYR A 155 -7.24 15.97 -14.74
N ASN A 156 -7.56 17.25 -14.68
CA ASN A 156 -6.70 18.34 -15.14
C ASN A 156 -6.16 19.20 -13.98
N SER A 157 -6.76 19.10 -12.81
CA SER A 157 -6.34 19.81 -11.61
C SER A 157 -6.63 19.01 -10.33
N VAL A 158 -5.91 19.30 -9.25
CA VAL A 158 -6.09 18.63 -7.95
C VAL A 158 -7.50 18.84 -7.38
N ASN A 159 -8.14 19.96 -7.71
CA ASN A 159 -9.47 20.33 -7.23
C ASN A 159 -10.58 19.46 -7.80
N GLU A 160 -10.34 18.77 -8.91
CA GLU A 160 -11.29 17.82 -9.51
C GLU A 160 -11.31 16.47 -8.76
N ILE A 161 -10.33 16.21 -7.90
CA ILE A 161 -10.22 14.94 -7.17
C ILE A 161 -11.18 14.96 -5.97
N ASP A 162 -12.33 14.31 -6.11
CA ASP A 162 -13.18 13.96 -4.96
C ASP A 162 -12.52 12.83 -4.15
N LEU A 163 -11.92 13.20 -3.02
CA LEU A 163 -11.24 12.26 -2.12
C LEU A 163 -12.18 11.21 -1.51
N LYS A 164 -13.46 11.54 -1.29
CA LYS A 164 -14.43 10.56 -0.78
C LYS A 164 -14.74 9.50 -1.83
N ALA A 165 -14.90 9.92 -3.08
CA ALA A 165 -15.08 9.01 -4.20
C ALA A 165 -13.82 8.16 -4.44
N LEU A 166 -12.64 8.78 -4.51
CA LEU A 166 -11.37 8.08 -4.73
C LEU A 166 -11.11 6.98 -3.68
N ARG A 167 -11.28 7.30 -2.39
CA ARG A 167 -11.11 6.31 -1.31
C ARG A 167 -12.11 5.16 -1.40
N ARG A 168 -13.36 5.45 -1.80
CA ARG A 168 -14.38 4.42 -2.02
C ARG A 168 -13.98 3.50 -3.18
N TRP A 169 -13.47 4.07 -4.29
CA TRP A 169 -13.01 3.29 -5.44
C TRP A 169 -11.79 2.45 -5.13
N LEU A 170 -10.83 2.94 -4.35
CA LEU A 170 -9.65 2.18 -3.91
C LEU A 170 -10.04 0.97 -3.05
N LYS A 171 -11.04 1.12 -2.17
CA LYS A 171 -11.61 -0.02 -1.41
C LYS A 171 -12.28 -1.04 -2.33
N LYS A 172 -13.11 -0.57 -3.27
CA LYS A 172 -13.72 -1.45 -4.28
C LYS A 172 -12.68 -2.17 -5.13
N ALA A 173 -11.57 -1.52 -5.46
CA ALA A 173 -10.49 -2.14 -6.24
C ALA A 173 -9.80 -3.30 -5.52
N ARG A 174 -9.77 -3.27 -4.19
CA ARG A 174 -9.31 -4.40 -3.38
C ARG A 174 -10.33 -5.55 -3.38
N GLU A 175 -11.61 -5.25 -3.27
CA GLU A 175 -12.69 -6.24 -3.13
C GLU A 175 -13.15 -6.86 -4.46
N ILE A 176 -13.11 -6.08 -5.54
CA ILE A 176 -13.63 -6.42 -6.86
C ILE A 176 -12.45 -6.54 -7.81
N GLN A 177 -11.92 -7.77 -7.92
CA GLN A 177 -10.77 -8.06 -8.76
C GLN A 177 -11.09 -9.13 -9.81
N TRP A 178 -10.79 -8.82 -11.06
CA TRP A 178 -10.60 -9.78 -12.14
C TRP A 178 -9.11 -10.16 -12.22
N ASP A 179 -8.82 -11.40 -12.60
CA ASP A 179 -7.46 -11.94 -12.70
C ASP A 179 -6.78 -11.49 -14.00
N TYR A 180 -6.15 -10.32 -13.95
CA TYR A 180 -5.35 -9.80 -15.05
C TYR A 180 -3.96 -10.44 -15.11
N LYS A 181 -3.42 -10.89 -13.97
CA LYS A 181 -2.12 -11.58 -13.87
C LYS A 181 -2.04 -12.81 -14.78
N ASN A 182 -3.13 -13.59 -14.89
CA ASN A 182 -3.16 -14.81 -15.70
C ASN A 182 -3.85 -14.64 -17.07
N LEU A 183 -4.13 -13.42 -17.50
CA LEU A 183 -4.86 -13.13 -18.75
C LEU A 183 -4.24 -13.81 -19.99
N ILE A 184 -2.91 -13.78 -20.10
CA ILE A 184 -2.18 -14.42 -21.22
C ILE A 184 -2.36 -15.93 -21.18
N LYS A 185 -2.16 -16.55 -19.99
CA LYS A 185 -2.34 -17.99 -19.79
C LYS A 185 -3.77 -18.45 -20.09
N ARG A 186 -4.75 -17.58 -19.84
CA ARG A 186 -6.18 -17.83 -20.06
C ARG A 186 -6.68 -17.37 -21.44
N LYS A 187 -5.78 -17.08 -22.37
CA LYS A 187 -6.11 -16.66 -23.75
C LYS A 187 -7.10 -15.49 -23.81
N GLY A 188 -6.98 -14.54 -22.89
CA GLY A 188 -7.82 -13.34 -22.85
C GLY A 188 -9.10 -13.45 -22.01
N ARG A 189 -9.37 -14.60 -21.36
CA ARG A 189 -10.51 -14.75 -20.45
C ARG A 189 -10.17 -14.22 -19.05
N LEU A 190 -11.00 -13.30 -18.57
CA LEU A 190 -10.95 -12.79 -17.20
C LEU A 190 -11.86 -13.65 -16.31
N ASP A 191 -11.35 -14.13 -15.18
CA ASP A 191 -12.18 -14.69 -14.11
C ASP A 191 -12.03 -13.83 -12.85
N ARG A 192 -13.06 -13.84 -11.99
CA ARG A 192 -12.99 -13.21 -10.67
C ARG A 192 -11.91 -13.87 -9.82
N VAL A 193 -11.06 -13.05 -9.20
CA VAL A 193 -10.23 -13.48 -8.08
C VAL A 193 -11.17 -13.65 -6.89
N LYS A 194 -11.17 -14.83 -6.25
CA LYS A 194 -11.87 -15.00 -4.97
C LYS A 194 -11.01 -14.35 -3.89
N GLY A 195 -11.57 -13.35 -3.21
CA GLY A 195 -11.00 -12.83 -1.97
C GLY A 195 -11.09 -13.86 -0.84
#